data_AF-A0A7C2VV22-F1
#
_entry.id   AF-A0A7C2VV22-F1
#
_cell.length_a   1.000
_cell.length_b   1.000
_cell.length_c   1.000
_cell.angle_alpha   90.00
_cell.angle_beta   90.00
_cell.angle_gamma   90.00
#
_symmetry.space_group_name_H-M   'P 1'
#
loop_
_entity.id
_entity.type
_entity.pdbx_description
1 polymer ?
#
loop_
_entity_poly.entity_id
_entity_poly.type
_entity_poly.pdbx_seq_one_letter_code
_entity_poly.pdbx_strand_id
1 'polypeptide(L)'
;MTVNTNFVLGCYPLGSGERKEVFRFSVDDDLDASFLDEGFDALEEITVLELEELADALRFLLDLEPYTCPKRGVDIPCIVCEDVCGNVGYQEVETKLGRGRKTINSSIISLRFEKHDEVERYLVKRLVRELARKKLNVIDTEEGYDVTFLFTHEDRWRADEIISFILNLFEKVKEMMAEAKSVLNSWIRKKVEEFKREERRRK
;
A
#
# COMPACT_ATOMS: atom_id res chain seq x y z
N MET A 1 -1.57 -20.50 46.92
CA MET A 1 -1.09 -21.89 46.74
C MET A 1 -0.34 -21.93 45.42
N THR A 2 0.98 -21.79 45.48
CA THR A 2 1.88 -21.64 44.34
C THR A 2 2.34 -23.01 43.86
N VAL A 3 2.04 -23.33 42.61
CA VAL A 3 2.58 -24.52 41.93
C VAL A 3 3.85 -24.10 41.21
N ASN A 4 4.99 -24.57 41.73
CA ASN A 4 6.31 -24.45 41.13
C ASN A 4 6.50 -25.61 40.16
N THR A 5 6.66 -25.34 38.86
CA THR A 5 7.10 -26.35 37.89
C THR A 5 8.49 -26.00 37.40
N ASN A 6 9.50 -26.62 38.04
CA ASN A 6 10.86 -26.72 37.52
C ASN A 6 10.88 -27.73 36.38
N PHE A 7 11.33 -27.33 35.19
CA PHE A 7 11.77 -28.26 34.16
C PHE A 7 13.29 -28.16 34.01
N VAL A 8 13.97 -29.27 34.33
CA VAL A 8 15.41 -29.48 34.13
C VAL A 8 15.55 -30.46 32.97
N LEU A 9 16.28 -30.08 31.92
CA LEU A 9 16.70 -30.99 30.85
C LEU A 9 18.19 -30.78 30.55
N GLY A 10 18.99 -31.78 30.92
CA GLY A 10 20.01 -32.42 30.07
C GLY A 10 21.28 -31.64 29.69
N CYS A 11 22.40 -32.10 30.23
CA CYS A 11 23.78 -31.66 29.97
C CYS A 11 24.33 -32.06 28.58
N TYR A 12 25.17 -31.20 27.98
CA TYR A 12 26.38 -31.63 27.26
C TYR A 12 27.54 -30.65 27.55
N PRO A 13 28.80 -31.12 27.65
CA PRO A 13 29.92 -30.35 28.18
C PRO A 13 30.76 -29.76 27.05
N LEU A 14 31.15 -28.48 27.13
CA LEU A 14 32.38 -27.95 26.54
C LEU A 14 32.85 -26.77 27.39
N GLY A 15 34.14 -26.78 27.72
CA GLY A 15 34.72 -26.05 28.83
C GLY A 15 35.12 -24.60 28.56
N SER A 16 35.98 -24.14 29.47
CA SER A 16 36.61 -22.82 29.60
C SER A 16 35.70 -21.72 30.13
N GLY A 17 36.11 -21.22 31.30
CA GLY A 17 35.31 -20.37 32.15
C GLY A 17 35.28 -18.90 31.72
N GLU A 18 34.10 -18.32 31.86
CA GLU A 18 33.88 -16.89 32.05
C GLU A 18 32.62 -16.78 32.93
N ARG A 19 32.71 -16.09 34.08
CA ARG A 19 31.55 -15.79 34.92
C ARG A 19 30.69 -14.78 34.17
N LYS A 20 29.56 -15.22 33.60
CA LYS A 20 28.50 -14.30 33.19
C LYS A 20 27.53 -14.15 34.36
N GLU A 21 27.49 -12.96 34.93
CA GLU A 21 26.42 -12.55 35.84
C GLU A 21 25.11 -12.58 35.08
N VAL A 22 24.22 -13.48 35.49
CA VAL A 22 22.86 -13.59 34.97
C VAL A 22 22.04 -12.50 35.66
N PHE A 23 21.82 -11.37 34.98
CA PHE A 23 20.82 -10.39 35.41
C PHE A 23 19.43 -10.98 35.19
N ARG A 24 18.82 -11.47 36.28
CA ARG A 24 17.41 -11.80 36.35
C ARG A 24 16.62 -10.50 36.48
N PHE A 25 16.04 -10.03 35.39
CA PHE A 25 14.96 -9.03 35.44
C PHE A 25 13.65 -9.77 35.68
N SER A 26 13.16 -9.73 36.92
CA SER A 26 11.75 -10.00 37.23
C SER A 26 10.96 -8.75 36.87
N VAL A 27 10.23 -8.81 35.75
CA VAL A 27 9.21 -7.81 35.41
C VAL A 27 7.91 -8.33 36.00
N ASP A 28 7.66 -7.96 37.24
CA ASP A 28 6.30 -7.95 37.79
C ASP A 28 5.68 -6.64 37.30
N ASP A 29 4.91 -6.71 36.22
CA ASP A 29 3.94 -5.68 35.86
C ASP A 29 2.75 -6.39 35.24
N ASP A 30 1.66 -6.40 36.01
CA ASP A 30 0.31 -6.78 35.60
C ASP A 30 -0.12 -5.90 34.41
N LEU A 31 0.22 -6.35 33.20
CA LEU A 31 -0.31 -5.79 31.97
C LEU A 31 -1.58 -6.53 31.61
N ASP A 32 -2.69 -5.81 31.76
CA ASP A 32 -4.03 -6.13 31.27
C ASP A 32 -3.95 -6.74 29.86
N ALA A 33 -4.01 -8.07 29.79
CA ALA A 33 -3.98 -8.86 28.57
C ALA A 33 -5.32 -8.83 27.81
N SER A 34 -6.14 -7.81 28.07
CA SER A 34 -7.50 -7.66 27.55
C SER A 34 -7.61 -6.78 26.30
N PHE A 35 -6.48 -6.33 25.73
CA PHE A 35 -6.46 -5.48 24.53
C PHE A 35 -6.00 -6.19 23.23
N LEU A 36 -5.79 -7.51 23.24
CA LEU A 36 -5.27 -8.25 22.09
C LEU A 36 -6.19 -9.36 21.56
N ASP A 37 -7.48 -9.35 21.88
CA ASP A 37 -8.39 -10.45 21.52
C ASP A 37 -9.65 -10.00 20.76
N GLU A 38 -9.51 -9.07 19.80
CA GLU A 38 -10.52 -8.88 18.76
C GLU A 38 -9.84 -8.79 17.39
N GLY A 39 -10.11 -9.80 16.55
CA GLY A 39 -9.91 -9.75 15.11
C GLY A 39 -8.49 -10.05 14.64
N PHE A 40 -8.09 -11.32 14.64
CA PHE A 40 -7.22 -11.80 13.55
C PHE A 40 -8.10 -11.78 12.29
N ASP A 41 -8.27 -10.58 11.74
CA ASP A 41 -9.04 -10.34 10.52
C ASP A 41 -8.49 -11.24 9.43
N ALA A 42 -9.40 -11.87 8.68
CA ALA A 42 -9.05 -12.58 7.47
C ALA A 42 -8.38 -11.59 6.52
N LEU A 43 -7.05 -11.58 6.54
CA LEU A 43 -6.20 -10.83 5.63
C LEU A 43 -6.53 -11.31 4.22
N GLU A 44 -7.20 -10.48 3.41
CA GLU A 44 -7.31 -10.73 1.98
C GLU A 44 -6.00 -10.31 1.34
N GLU A 45 -4.97 -11.14 1.47
CA GLU A 45 -3.72 -10.92 0.74
C GLU A 45 -4.02 -10.87 -0.76
N ILE A 46 -3.56 -9.81 -1.43
CA ILE A 46 -3.57 -9.72 -2.88
C ILE A 46 -2.97 -11.01 -3.45
N THR A 47 -3.80 -11.74 -4.17
CA THR A 47 -3.39 -13.03 -4.73
C THR A 47 -2.57 -12.81 -6.00
N VAL A 48 -1.68 -13.77 -6.30
CA VAL A 48 -0.91 -13.76 -7.56
C VAL A 48 -1.85 -13.65 -8.77
N LEU A 49 -3.00 -14.32 -8.70
CA LEU A 49 -4.04 -14.28 -9.74
C LEU A 49 -4.59 -12.86 -9.97
N GLU A 50 -4.84 -12.10 -8.90
CA GLU A 50 -5.34 -10.72 -9.02
C GLU A 50 -4.31 -9.77 -9.65
N LEU A 51 -3.01 -10.00 -9.39
CA LEU A 51 -1.94 -9.25 -10.03
C LEU A 51 -1.76 -9.62 -11.50
N GLU A 52 -1.93 -10.90 -11.86
CA GLU A 52 -1.91 -11.35 -13.25
C GLU A 52 -3.10 -10.78 -14.04
N GLU A 53 -4.31 -10.82 -13.48
CA GLU A 53 -5.50 -10.19 -14.05
C GLU A 53 -5.31 -8.68 -14.27
N LEU A 54 -4.74 -8.00 -13.27
CA LEU A 54 -4.41 -6.58 -13.41
C LEU A 54 -3.35 -6.35 -14.49
N ALA A 55 -2.31 -7.18 -14.58
CA ALA A 55 -1.28 -7.05 -15.61
C ALA A 55 -1.87 -7.18 -17.02
N ASP A 56 -2.77 -8.15 -17.24
CA ASP A 56 -3.46 -8.32 -18.52
C ASP A 56 -4.39 -7.16 -18.83
N ALA A 57 -5.13 -6.67 -17.83
CA ALA A 57 -5.95 -5.47 -17.98
C ALA A 57 -5.08 -4.25 -18.36
N LEU A 58 -3.93 -4.06 -17.72
CA LEU A 58 -3.01 -2.94 -18.01
C LEU A 58 -2.44 -3.04 -19.43
N ARG A 59 -2.04 -4.23 -19.89
CA ARG A 59 -1.58 -4.45 -21.28
C ARG A 59 -2.65 -4.02 -22.28
N PHE A 60 -3.89 -4.45 -22.04
CA PHE A 60 -5.02 -4.06 -22.88
C PHE A 60 -5.29 -2.54 -22.84
N LEU A 61 -5.23 -1.92 -21.66
CA LEU A 61 -5.51 -0.49 -21.46
C LEU A 61 -4.42 0.43 -22.04
N LEU A 62 -3.18 -0.03 -22.13
CA LEU A 62 -2.03 0.73 -22.63
C LEU A 62 -1.74 0.50 -24.12
N ASP A 63 -2.46 -0.40 -24.76
CA ASP A 63 -2.43 -0.61 -26.21
C ASP A 63 -3.13 0.54 -26.96
N LEU A 64 -2.48 1.69 -27.01
CA LEU A 64 -3.05 2.95 -27.51
C LEU A 64 -2.47 3.34 -28.87
N GLU A 65 -3.32 3.90 -29.73
CA GLU A 65 -2.99 4.33 -31.09
C GLU A 65 -3.16 5.84 -31.25
N PRO A 66 -2.32 6.50 -32.08
CA PRO A 66 -2.50 7.90 -32.41
C PRO A 66 -3.84 8.09 -33.14
N TYR A 67 -4.61 9.09 -32.74
CA TYR A 67 -5.93 9.36 -33.32
C TYR A 67 -6.18 10.86 -33.43
N THR A 68 -6.38 11.33 -34.66
CA THR A 68 -6.76 12.73 -34.90
C THR A 68 -8.27 12.87 -34.78
N CYS A 69 -8.73 13.70 -33.84
CA CYS A 69 -10.15 13.93 -33.62
C CYS A 69 -10.79 14.58 -34.86
N PRO A 70 -11.83 13.98 -35.48
CA PRO A 70 -12.46 14.54 -36.68
C PRO A 70 -13.22 15.85 -36.42
N LYS A 71 -13.65 16.10 -35.18
CA LYS A 71 -14.35 17.35 -34.80
C LYS A 71 -13.39 18.52 -34.56
N ARG A 72 -12.23 18.26 -33.94
CA ARG A 72 -11.28 19.31 -33.53
C ARG A 72 -10.04 19.42 -34.42
N GLY A 73 -9.77 18.42 -35.26
CA GLY A 73 -8.61 18.39 -36.14
C GLY A 73 -7.27 18.27 -35.43
N VAL A 74 -7.27 17.93 -34.14
CA VAL A 74 -6.09 17.80 -33.27
C VAL A 74 -6.12 16.48 -32.52
N ASP A 75 -4.95 16.00 -32.10
CA ASP A 75 -4.84 14.85 -31.20
C ASP A 75 -5.10 15.33 -29.76
N ILE A 76 -6.25 14.93 -29.23
CA ILE A 76 -6.65 15.19 -27.85
C ILE A 76 -7.02 13.85 -27.21
N PRO A 77 -6.72 13.63 -25.92
CA PRO A 77 -7.12 12.40 -25.24
C PRO A 77 -8.64 12.27 -25.31
N CYS A 78 -9.13 11.27 -26.05
CA CYS A 78 -10.55 11.14 -26.29
C CYS A 78 -11.34 10.78 -25.02
N ILE A 79 -10.68 10.16 -24.04
CA ILE A 79 -11.33 9.70 -22.81
C ILE A 79 -11.78 10.84 -21.88
N VAL A 80 -11.19 12.03 -22.03
CA VAL A 80 -11.59 13.24 -21.29
C VAL A 80 -12.48 14.17 -22.13
N CYS A 81 -12.78 13.78 -23.37
CA CYS A 81 -13.57 14.61 -24.26
C CYS A 81 -15.07 14.44 -23.97
N GLU A 82 -15.74 15.53 -23.61
CA GLU A 82 -17.19 15.56 -23.39
C GLU A 82 -17.99 15.40 -24.70
N ASP A 83 -17.35 15.67 -25.85
CA ASP A 83 -17.94 15.54 -27.17
C ASP A 83 -17.89 14.09 -27.65
N VAL A 84 -18.94 13.30 -27.36
CA VAL A 84 -19.05 11.92 -27.86
C VAL A 84 -18.94 11.92 -29.39
N CYS A 85 -17.84 11.39 -29.90
CA CYS A 85 -17.66 11.08 -31.31
C CYS A 85 -18.18 9.65 -31.48
N GLY A 86 -19.00 9.33 -32.48
CA GLY A 86 -19.57 7.98 -32.63
C GLY A 86 -18.54 6.83 -32.76
N ASN A 87 -17.24 7.14 -32.86
CA ASN A 87 -16.16 6.20 -33.15
C ASN A 87 -15.12 6.06 -32.01
N VAL A 88 -15.41 6.43 -30.75
CA VAL A 88 -14.34 6.48 -29.73
C VAL A 88 -13.79 5.12 -29.27
N GLY A 89 -14.37 4.00 -29.73
CA GLY A 89 -13.89 2.66 -29.36
C GLY A 89 -13.82 2.44 -27.86
N TYR A 90 -14.75 3.07 -27.11
CA TYR A 90 -14.76 3.06 -25.65
C TYR A 90 -14.91 1.64 -25.13
N GLN A 91 -13.97 1.25 -24.28
CA GLN A 91 -13.94 -0.06 -23.65
C GLN A 91 -13.61 0.10 -22.18
N GLU A 92 -14.13 -0.81 -21.37
CA GLU A 92 -13.98 -0.78 -19.93
C GLU A 92 -13.61 -2.18 -19.43
N VAL A 93 -12.73 -2.21 -18.44
CA VAL A 93 -12.33 -3.42 -17.73
C VAL A 93 -12.35 -3.12 -16.24
N GLU A 94 -12.85 -4.07 -15.46
CA GLU A 94 -12.87 -3.97 -14.00
C GLU A 94 -12.16 -5.19 -13.43
N THR A 95 -11.29 -4.95 -12.46
CA THR A 95 -10.60 -5.96 -11.66
C THR A 95 -10.85 -5.67 -10.19
N LYS A 96 -10.49 -6.59 -9.31
CA LYS A 96 -10.61 -6.33 -7.86
C LYS A 96 -9.72 -5.18 -7.38
N LEU A 97 -8.58 -4.97 -8.04
CA LEU A 97 -7.58 -3.97 -7.66
C LEU A 97 -7.80 -2.61 -8.32
N GLY A 98 -8.71 -2.52 -9.30
CA GLY A 98 -8.92 -1.30 -10.04
C GLY A 98 -9.90 -1.38 -11.19
N ARG A 99 -10.08 -0.25 -11.85
CA ARG A 99 -10.92 -0.11 -13.03
C ARG A 99 -10.17 0.65 -14.10
N GLY A 100 -10.28 0.15 -15.32
CA GLY A 100 -9.68 0.73 -16.50
C GLY A 100 -10.73 1.14 -17.51
N ARG A 101 -10.58 2.33 -18.07
CA ARG A 101 -11.38 2.81 -19.20
C ARG A 101 -10.41 3.17 -20.31
N LYS A 102 -10.69 2.76 -21.55
CA LYS A 102 -9.83 3.00 -22.71
C LYS A 102 -10.65 3.50 -23.88
N THR A 103 -10.03 4.36 -24.66
CA THR A 103 -10.41 4.78 -26.00
C THR A 103 -9.26 4.48 -26.96
N ILE A 104 -9.40 4.82 -28.24
CA ILE A 104 -8.34 4.58 -29.24
C ILE A 104 -6.99 5.18 -28.80
N ASN A 105 -6.96 6.42 -28.31
CA ASN A 105 -5.72 7.16 -28.05
C ASN A 105 -5.43 7.51 -26.58
N SER A 106 -6.30 7.09 -25.66
CA SER A 106 -6.12 7.41 -24.24
C SER A 106 -6.83 6.42 -23.33
N SER A 107 -6.29 6.23 -22.13
CA SER A 107 -6.86 5.39 -21.09
C SER A 107 -6.76 6.02 -19.70
N ILE A 108 -7.72 5.67 -18.85
CA ILE A 108 -7.79 6.02 -17.45
C ILE A 108 -7.69 4.73 -16.65
N ILE A 109 -6.81 4.71 -15.66
CA ILE A 109 -6.58 3.56 -14.79
C ILE A 109 -6.75 4.02 -13.36
N SER A 110 -7.82 3.58 -12.70
CA SER A 110 -8.13 3.85 -11.30
C SER A 110 -7.79 2.63 -10.46
N LEU A 111 -7.01 2.80 -9.39
CA LEU A 111 -6.55 1.72 -8.53
C LEU A 111 -7.03 1.90 -7.09
N ARG A 112 -7.26 0.79 -6.40
CA ARG A 112 -7.62 0.72 -4.99
C ARG A 112 -6.60 -0.10 -4.23
N PHE A 113 -6.06 0.47 -3.16
CA PHE A 113 -5.17 -0.21 -2.22
C PHE A 113 -5.97 -0.79 -1.06
N GLU A 114 -5.53 -1.93 -0.54
CA GLU A 114 -6.01 -2.47 0.73
C GLU A 114 -5.55 -1.56 1.88
N LYS A 115 -6.46 -1.26 2.81
CA LYS A 115 -6.24 -0.34 3.94
C LYS A 115 -7.04 -0.86 5.13
N HIS A 116 -6.37 -1.07 6.26
CA HIS A 116 -6.92 -1.69 7.45
C HIS A 116 -7.36 -0.66 8.50
N ASP A 117 -6.74 0.52 8.53
CA ASP A 117 -7.05 1.55 9.52
C ASP A 117 -6.99 2.99 8.97
N GLU A 118 -7.28 3.96 9.85
CA GLU A 118 -7.24 5.39 9.53
C GLU A 118 -5.82 5.88 9.20
N VAL A 119 -4.78 5.28 9.80
CA VAL A 119 -3.39 5.68 9.57
C VAL A 119 -2.98 5.31 8.15
N GLU A 120 -3.30 4.10 7.69
CA GLU A 120 -3.04 3.67 6.32
C GLU A 120 -3.82 4.48 5.31
N ARG A 121 -5.11 4.77 5.59
CA ARG A 121 -5.91 5.68 4.76
C ARG A 121 -5.25 7.05 4.62
N TYR A 122 -4.72 7.59 5.71
CA TYR A 122 -3.98 8.84 5.66
C TYR A 122 -2.66 8.72 4.86
N LEU A 123 -1.90 7.64 5.05
CA LEU A 123 -0.63 7.41 4.35
C LEU A 123 -0.83 7.29 2.84
N VAL A 124 -1.82 6.51 2.37
CA VAL A 124 -2.16 6.38 0.94
C VAL A 124 -2.55 7.74 0.37
N LYS A 125 -3.45 8.47 1.03
CA LYS A 125 -3.86 9.80 0.59
C LYS A 125 -2.67 10.76 0.49
N ARG A 126 -1.69 10.64 1.39
CA ARG A 126 -0.47 11.45 1.36
C ARG A 126 0.45 11.03 0.21
N LEU A 127 0.64 9.73 0.00
CA LEU A 127 1.41 9.19 -1.11
C LEU A 127 0.86 9.68 -2.45
N VAL A 128 -0.45 9.54 -2.69
CA VAL A 128 -1.09 9.95 -3.95
C VAL A 128 -0.88 11.43 -4.25
N ARG A 129 -0.97 12.28 -3.23
CA ARG A 129 -0.65 13.71 -3.36
C ARG A 129 0.80 13.96 -3.80
N GLU A 130 1.75 13.18 -3.29
CA GLU A 130 3.15 13.29 -3.70
C GLU A 130 3.40 12.73 -5.10
N LEU A 131 2.71 11.65 -5.50
CA LEU A 131 2.75 11.12 -6.87
C LEU A 131 2.24 12.18 -7.87
N ALA A 132 1.12 12.84 -7.56
CA ALA A 132 0.58 13.93 -8.36
C ALA A 132 1.55 15.13 -8.46
N ARG A 133 2.18 15.52 -7.35
CA ARG A 133 3.21 16.58 -7.32
C ARG A 133 4.42 16.25 -8.20
N LYS A 134 4.76 14.98 -8.34
CA LYS A 134 5.85 14.49 -9.20
C LYS A 134 5.46 14.34 -10.67
N LYS A 135 4.22 14.70 -11.05
CA LYS A 135 3.71 14.65 -12.42
C LYS A 135 3.76 13.25 -13.03
N LEU A 136 3.47 12.22 -12.23
CA LEU A 136 3.40 10.82 -12.68
C LEU A 136 2.04 10.49 -13.33
N ASN A 137 1.53 11.37 -14.19
CA ASN A 137 0.24 11.20 -14.88
C ASN A 137 -0.99 10.99 -13.96
N VAL A 138 -0.88 11.36 -12.67
CA VAL A 138 -1.99 11.26 -11.72
C VAL A 138 -2.97 12.41 -11.96
N ILE A 139 -4.25 12.08 -12.10
CA ILE A 139 -5.37 13.02 -12.22
C ILE A 139 -6.27 12.96 -10.97
N ASP A 140 -7.37 13.71 -10.98
CA ASP A 140 -8.35 13.65 -9.90
C ASP A 140 -8.89 12.23 -9.72
N THR A 141 -8.86 11.77 -8.48
CA THR A 141 -9.24 10.40 -8.13
C THR A 141 -10.73 10.16 -8.36
N GLU A 142 -11.06 9.05 -9.00
CA GLU A 142 -12.43 8.58 -9.14
C GLU A 142 -13.04 8.12 -7.81
N GLU A 143 -14.34 8.27 -7.66
CA GLU A 143 -15.05 7.85 -6.46
C GLU A 143 -14.86 6.34 -6.20
N GLY A 144 -14.49 5.99 -4.97
CA GLY A 144 -14.21 4.61 -4.59
C GLY A 144 -12.82 4.08 -4.95
N TYR A 145 -11.94 4.91 -5.51
CA TYR A 145 -10.54 4.56 -5.80
C TYR A 145 -9.59 5.46 -5.00
N ASP A 146 -8.31 5.08 -4.93
CA ASP A 146 -7.29 5.84 -4.20
C ASP A 146 -6.46 6.71 -5.14
N VAL A 147 -6.13 6.20 -6.32
CA VAL A 147 -5.33 6.88 -7.34
C VAL A 147 -5.90 6.63 -8.72
N THR A 148 -5.87 7.65 -9.56
CA THR A 148 -6.28 7.56 -10.96
C THR A 148 -5.18 8.11 -11.85
N PHE A 149 -4.77 7.32 -12.84
CA PHE A 149 -3.77 7.67 -13.84
C PHE A 149 -4.43 7.93 -15.19
N LEU A 150 -3.92 8.89 -15.95
CA LEU A 150 -4.28 9.16 -17.34
C LEU A 150 -3.10 8.87 -18.25
N PHE A 151 -3.27 7.97 -19.20
CA PHE A 151 -2.28 7.69 -20.23
C PHE A 151 -2.81 8.05 -21.61
N THR A 152 -1.89 8.40 -22.49
CA THR A 152 -2.15 8.77 -23.88
C THR A 152 -1.34 7.88 -24.81
N HIS A 153 -1.62 7.93 -26.11
CA HIS A 153 -0.87 7.17 -27.10
C HIS A 153 0.65 7.48 -27.09
N GLU A 154 1.08 8.60 -26.54
CA GLU A 154 2.51 8.93 -26.37
C GLU A 154 3.20 8.01 -25.35
N ASP A 155 2.44 7.49 -24.38
CA ASP A 155 2.94 6.62 -23.30
C ASP A 155 3.15 5.16 -23.77
N ARG A 156 2.64 4.79 -24.95
CA ARG A 156 2.67 3.41 -25.48
C ARG A 156 4.08 2.81 -25.53
N TRP A 157 5.09 3.63 -25.78
CA TRP A 157 6.49 3.20 -25.89
C TRP A 157 7.09 2.76 -24.55
N ARG A 158 6.44 3.14 -23.45
CA ARG A 158 6.84 2.84 -22.08
C ARG A 158 5.83 1.95 -21.37
N ALA A 159 4.96 1.27 -22.12
CA ALA A 159 3.90 0.44 -21.56
C ALA A 159 4.44 -0.58 -20.55
N ASP A 160 5.51 -1.29 -20.88
CA ASP A 160 6.12 -2.28 -19.97
C ASP A 160 6.68 -1.65 -18.68
N GLU A 161 7.28 -0.44 -18.77
CA GLU A 161 7.74 0.31 -17.60
C GLU A 161 6.57 0.74 -16.72
N ILE A 162 5.48 1.20 -17.33
CA ILE A 162 4.27 1.64 -16.64
C ILE A 162 3.60 0.45 -15.94
N ILE A 163 3.46 -0.68 -16.64
CA ILE A 163 2.90 -1.92 -16.06
C ILE A 163 3.73 -2.34 -14.86
N SER A 164 5.06 -2.43 -15.03
CA SER A 164 5.97 -2.82 -13.96
C SER A 164 5.90 -1.85 -12.77
N PHE A 165 5.81 -0.55 -13.05
CA PHE A 165 5.64 0.47 -12.02
C PHE A 165 4.34 0.29 -11.24
N ILE A 166 3.21 0.12 -11.94
CA ILE A 166 1.89 -0.05 -11.30
C ILE A 166 1.84 -1.32 -10.46
N LEU A 167 2.33 -2.45 -10.99
CA LEU A 167 2.35 -3.71 -10.25
C LEU A 167 3.23 -3.61 -8.99
N ASN A 168 4.43 -3.05 -9.12
CA ASN A 168 5.34 -2.84 -7.99
C ASN A 168 4.79 -1.82 -6.98
N LEU A 169 3.92 -0.89 -7.41
CA LEU A 169 3.31 0.09 -6.51
C LEU A 169 2.50 -0.59 -5.40
N PHE A 170 1.80 -1.70 -5.67
CA PHE A 170 1.05 -2.43 -4.65
C PHE A 170 1.95 -2.99 -3.55
N GLU A 171 3.05 -3.66 -3.95
CA GLU A 171 4.03 -4.20 -3.00
C GLU A 171 4.68 -3.08 -2.18
N LYS A 172 5.11 -2.00 -2.85
CA LYS A 172 5.77 -0.87 -2.19
C LYS A 172 4.84 -0.09 -1.27
N VAL A 173 3.55 -0.01 -1.59
CA VAL A 173 2.56 0.61 -0.70
C VAL A 173 2.38 -0.22 0.57
N LYS A 174 2.28 -1.56 0.45
CA LYS A 174 2.18 -2.47 1.59
C LYS A 174 3.42 -2.36 2.50
N GLU A 175 4.61 -2.39 1.92
CA GLU A 175 5.88 -2.18 2.65
C GLU A 175 5.90 -0.83 3.38
N MET A 176 5.58 0.26 2.67
CA MET A 176 5.57 1.62 3.22
C MET A 176 4.62 1.73 4.42
N MET A 177 3.42 1.14 4.35
CA MET A 177 2.45 1.14 5.45
C MET A 177 3.01 0.45 6.70
N ALA A 178 3.58 -0.75 6.53
CA ALA A 178 4.16 -1.52 7.62
C ALA A 178 5.34 -0.77 8.29
N GLU A 179 6.23 -0.21 7.47
CA GLU A 179 7.36 0.59 7.95
C GLU A 179 6.88 1.84 8.72
N ALA A 180 5.94 2.60 8.15
CA ALA A 180 5.42 3.81 8.77
C ALA A 180 4.75 3.52 10.12
N LYS A 181 3.95 2.45 10.22
CA LYS A 181 3.33 2.01 11.47
C LYS A 181 4.38 1.64 12.51
N SER A 182 5.41 0.89 12.13
CA SER A 182 6.50 0.51 13.03
C SER A 182 7.23 1.73 13.62
N VAL A 183 7.54 2.72 12.76
CA VAL A 183 8.17 3.98 13.17
C VAL A 183 7.27 4.78 14.11
N LEU A 184 5.99 4.93 13.76
CA LEU A 184 5.00 5.65 14.58
C LEU A 184 4.84 5.01 15.95
N ASN A 185 4.65 3.69 16.02
CA ASN A 185 4.48 2.97 17.28
C ASN A 185 5.72 3.08 18.17
N SER A 186 6.91 2.97 17.59
CA SER A 186 8.17 3.14 18.32
C SER A 186 8.32 4.56 18.89
N TRP A 187 7.97 5.57 18.08
CA TRP A 187 7.98 6.97 18.51
C TRP A 187 6.98 7.24 19.64
N ILE A 188 5.76 6.71 19.56
CA ILE A 188 4.72 6.84 20.59
C ILE A 188 5.20 6.22 21.91
N ARG A 189 5.73 4.98 21.89
CA ARG A 189 6.24 4.31 23.10
C ARG A 189 7.34 5.13 23.78
N LYS A 190 8.27 5.68 22.99
CA LYS A 190 9.32 6.56 23.51
C LYS A 190 8.74 7.81 24.18
N LYS A 191 7.74 8.44 23.57
CA LYS A 191 7.09 9.63 24.12
C LYS A 191 6.34 9.34 25.41
N VAL A 192 5.66 8.21 25.50
CA VAL A 192 4.99 7.75 26.73
C VAL A 192 5.99 7.58 27.87
N GLU A 193 7.14 6.98 27.62
CA GLU A 193 8.20 6.83 28.64
C GLU A 193 8.83 8.16 29.06
N GLU A 194 8.99 9.10 28.13
CA GLU A 194 9.40 10.48 28.44
C GLU A 194 8.38 11.15 29.39
N PHE A 195 7.09 11.05 29.09
CA PHE A 195 6.03 11.62 29.94
C PHE A 195 5.97 11.01 31.34
N LYS A 196 6.10 9.67 31.46
CA LYS A 196 6.16 8.98 32.77
C LYS A 196 7.33 9.48 33.62
N ARG A 197 8.51 9.69 33.01
CA ARG A 197 9.69 10.21 33.72
C ARG A 197 9.49 11.64 34.20
N GLU A 198 8.87 12.49 33.39
CA GLU A 198 8.53 13.86 33.78
C GLU A 198 7.53 13.90 34.93
N GLU A 199 6.51 13.04 34.92
CA GLU A 199 5.53 12.95 36.01
C GLU A 199 6.18 12.51 37.32
N ARG A 200 7.06 11.49 37.29
CA ARG A 200 7.80 11.02 38.48
C ARG A 200 8.72 12.08 39.07
N ARG A 201 9.22 13.03 38.27
CA ARG A 201 10.06 14.15 38.75
C ARG A 201 9.26 15.29 39.37
N ARG A 202 7.94 15.33 39.13
CA ARG A 202 7.03 16.35 39.69
C ARG A 202 6.40 15.94 41.03
N LYS A 203 6.41 14.64 41.34
CA LYS A 203 6.02 14.09 42.64
C LYS A 203 7.23 14.05 43.57
#